data_AF-A0A941STY6-F1
#
_entry.id   AF-A0A941STY6-F1
#
_cell.length_a   1.000
_cell.length_b   1.000
_cell.length_c   1.000
_cell.angle_alpha   90.00
_cell.angle_beta   90.00
_cell.angle_gamma   90.00
#
_symmetry.space_group_name_H-M   'P 1'
#
loop_
_entity.id
_entity.type
_entity.pdbx_description
1 polymer ?
#
loop_
_entity_poly.entity_id
_entity_poly.type
_entity_poly.pdbx_seq_one_letter_code
_entity_poly.pdbx_strand_id
1 'polypeptide(L)'
;WKPKAPTLLCGGAGDPTVPPAVHQLPMFANFQANGVKNVGSVDVDDQIQAVFGPGGKAPTDPASPEFATYYGAYHGTYEPPFCMAAARQFFNQVR
;
A
#
# COMPACT_ATOMS: atom_id res chain seq x y z
N TRP A 1 9.65 -14.95 -12.71
CA TRP A 1 10.88 -14.35 -12.13
C TRP A 1 10.93 -14.65 -10.63
N LYS A 2 12.12 -14.70 -10.01
CA LYS A 2 12.32 -14.88 -8.56
C LYS A 2 13.37 -13.88 -8.05
N PRO A 3 13.01 -12.91 -7.20
CA PRO A 3 13.96 -11.95 -6.63
C PRO A 3 15.07 -12.65 -5.85
N LYS A 4 16.33 -12.27 -6.08
CA LYS A 4 17.46 -12.75 -5.26
C LYS A 4 17.68 -11.87 -4.02
N ALA A 5 17.51 -10.56 -4.16
CA ALA A 5 17.61 -9.62 -3.06
C ALA A 5 16.31 -9.60 -2.22
N PRO A 6 16.39 -9.33 -0.91
CA PRO A 6 15.20 -9.00 -0.12
C PRO A 6 14.36 -7.93 -0.82
N THR A 7 13.06 -8.15 -0.93
CA THR A 7 12.12 -7.24 -1.62
C THR A 7 10.91 -6.99 -0.73
N LEU A 8 10.43 -5.75 -0.68
CA LEU A 8 9.17 -5.39 -0.02
C LEU A 8 8.22 -4.80 -1.06
N LEU A 9 7.01 -5.37 -1.16
CA LEU A 9 5.91 -4.77 -1.90
C LEU A 9 5.12 -3.87 -0.95
N CYS A 10 4.82 -2.65 -1.35
CA CYS A 10 4.01 -1.71 -0.58
C CYS A 10 2.85 -1.19 -1.45
N GLY A 11 1.70 -1.01 -0.82
CA GLY A 11 0.53 -0.36 -1.39
C GLY A 11 -0.48 -0.10 -0.28
N GLY A 12 -1.56 0.63 -0.57
CA GLY A 12 -2.66 0.80 0.36
C GLY A 12 -3.96 0.20 -0.20
N ALA A 13 -4.67 -0.64 0.56
CA ALA A 13 -5.92 -1.27 0.14
C ALA A 13 -7.00 -0.30 -0.38
N GLY A 14 -6.97 0.97 0.04
CA GLY A 14 -7.86 2.02 -0.44
C GLY A 14 -7.48 2.65 -1.78
N ASP A 15 -6.37 2.28 -2.43
CA ASP A 15 -5.90 2.91 -3.66
C ASP A 15 -6.84 2.61 -4.85
N PRO A 16 -7.54 3.62 -5.41
CA PRO A 16 -8.41 3.42 -6.56
C PRO A 16 -7.65 3.49 -7.90
N THR A 17 -6.42 4.03 -7.91
CA THR A 17 -5.61 4.24 -9.10
C THR A 17 -4.72 3.04 -9.39
N VAL A 18 -4.10 2.46 -8.35
CA VAL A 18 -3.27 1.25 -8.46
C VAL A 18 -3.74 0.21 -7.43
N PRO A 19 -4.87 -0.47 -7.67
CA PRO A 19 -5.49 -1.32 -6.65
C PRO A 19 -4.59 -2.51 -6.24
N PRO A 20 -4.21 -2.66 -4.96
CA PRO A 20 -3.37 -3.78 -4.51
C PRO A 20 -3.99 -5.15 -4.79
N ALA A 21 -5.32 -5.25 -4.78
CA ALA A 21 -6.05 -6.47 -5.09
C ALA A 21 -5.78 -7.00 -6.52
N VAL A 22 -5.38 -6.13 -7.45
CA VAL A 22 -5.12 -6.49 -8.86
C VAL A 22 -3.63 -6.74 -9.12
N HIS A 23 -2.74 -6.06 -8.41
CA HIS A 23 -1.31 -6.06 -8.74
C HIS A 23 -0.41 -6.60 -7.63
N GLN A 24 -0.51 -6.04 -6.42
CA GLN A 24 0.37 -6.40 -5.30
C GLN A 24 0.02 -7.77 -4.70
N LEU A 25 -1.24 -7.98 -4.31
CA LEU A 25 -1.67 -9.22 -3.66
C LEU A 25 -1.50 -10.44 -4.58
N PRO A 26 -1.89 -10.40 -5.87
CA PRO A 26 -1.65 -11.53 -6.77
C PRO A 26 -0.17 -11.80 -7.02
N MET A 27 0.67 -10.75 -7.12
CA MET A 27 2.11 -10.92 -7.27
C MET A 27 2.74 -11.56 -6.03
N PHE A 28 2.35 -11.10 -4.83
CA PHE A 28 2.81 -11.67 -3.57
C PHE A 28 2.40 -13.14 -3.44
N ALA A 29 1.14 -13.46 -3.70
CA ALA A 29 0.64 -14.83 -3.71
C ALA A 29 1.40 -15.71 -4.72
N ASN A 30 1.69 -15.20 -5.91
CA ASN A 30 2.51 -15.89 -6.90
C ASN A 30 3.93 -16.18 -6.39
N PHE A 31 4.57 -15.25 -5.67
CA PHE A 31 5.87 -15.50 -5.04
C PHE A 31 5.79 -16.61 -3.99
N GLN A 32 4.78 -16.57 -3.12
CA GLN A 32 4.56 -17.59 -2.10
C GLN A 32 4.35 -18.97 -2.73
N ALA A 33 3.49 -19.07 -3.75
CA ALA A 33 3.23 -20.31 -4.48
C ALA A 33 4.49 -20.88 -5.16
N ASN A 34 5.47 -20.03 -5.48
CA ASN A 34 6.74 -20.41 -6.10
C ASN A 34 7.88 -20.64 -5.09
N GLY A 35 7.57 -20.68 -3.79
CA GLY A 35 8.52 -20.93 -2.70
C GLY A 35 9.51 -19.80 -2.46
N VAL A 36 9.22 -18.59 -2.94
CA VAL A 36 10.06 -17.40 -2.71
C VAL A 36 9.80 -16.89 -1.29
N LYS A 37 10.85 -16.80 -0.47
CA LYS A 37 10.75 -16.47 0.97
C LYS A 37 11.31 -15.09 1.35
N ASN A 38 12.01 -14.44 0.43
CA ASN A 38 12.69 -13.15 0.61
C ASN A 38 11.86 -11.96 0.08
N VAL A 39 10.55 -12.14 -0.05
CA VAL A 39 9.61 -11.09 -0.43
C VAL A 39 8.65 -10.89 0.72
N GLY A 40 8.42 -9.63 1.11
CA GLY A 40 7.36 -9.22 2.01
C GLY A 40 6.31 -8.37 1.29
N SER A 41 5.17 -8.15 1.94
CA SER A 41 4.12 -7.25 1.49
C SER A 41 3.63 -6.44 2.69
N VAL A 42 3.39 -5.14 2.50
CA VAL A 42 2.81 -4.27 3.51
C VAL A 42 1.63 -3.51 2.92
N ASP A 43 0.57 -3.39 3.72
CA ASP A 43 -0.57 -2.52 3.47
C ASP A 43 -0.46 -1.31 4.39
N VAL A 44 -0.61 -0.11 3.83
CA VAL A 44 -0.52 1.16 4.56
C VAL A 44 -1.87 1.89 4.70
N ASP A 45 -2.97 1.27 4.28
CA ASP A 45 -4.29 1.91 4.28
C ASP A 45 -4.77 2.32 5.68
N ASP A 46 -4.53 1.51 6.70
CA ASP A 46 -4.91 1.86 8.08
C ASP A 46 -4.24 3.16 8.55
N GLN A 47 -2.97 3.37 8.20
CA GLN A 47 -2.24 4.61 8.49
C GLN A 47 -2.79 5.79 7.68
N ILE A 48 -3.12 5.57 6.41
CA ILE A 48 -3.71 6.59 5.54
C ILE A 48 -5.09 7.01 6.08
N GLN A 49 -5.95 6.06 6.43
CA GLN A 49 -7.26 6.32 7.02
C GLN A 49 -7.11 7.11 8.32
N ALA A 50 -6.20 6.71 9.20
CA ALA A 50 -5.99 7.39 10.48
C ALA A 50 -5.54 8.85 10.34
N VAL A 51 -4.75 9.18 9.30
CA VAL A 51 -4.19 10.53 9.10
C VAL A 51 -5.07 11.42 8.21
N PHE A 52 -5.65 10.86 7.16
CA PHE A 52 -6.34 11.63 6.11
C PHE A 52 -7.84 11.37 6.05
N GLY A 53 -8.33 10.29 6.68
CA GLY A 53 -9.74 9.95 6.72
C GLY A 53 -10.52 10.87 7.65
N PRO A 54 -11.72 11.35 7.27
CA PRO A 54 -12.62 12.03 8.18
C PRO A 54 -12.90 11.17 9.42
N GLY A 55 -12.57 11.67 10.62
CA GLY A 55 -12.69 10.89 11.85
C GLY A 55 -11.78 9.66 11.91
N GLY A 56 -10.70 9.62 11.12
CA GLY A 56 -9.76 8.49 11.07
C GLY A 56 -10.29 7.30 10.26
N LYS A 57 -11.25 7.51 9.35
CA LYS A 57 -11.87 6.47 8.53
C LYS A 57 -12.00 6.92 7.08
N ALA A 58 -11.88 5.98 6.14
CA ALA A 58 -12.17 6.25 4.74
C ALA A 58 -13.65 6.66 4.58
N PRO A 59 -13.95 7.74 3.84
CA PRO A 59 -15.32 8.10 3.51
C PRO A 59 -15.95 7.03 2.61
N THR A 60 -17.23 6.70 2.81
CA THR A 60 -17.89 5.60 2.10
C THR A 60 -19.00 6.03 1.14
N ASP A 61 -19.47 7.29 1.22
CA ASP A 61 -20.49 7.82 0.32
C ASP A 61 -19.84 8.36 -0.97
N PRO A 62 -19.96 7.69 -2.13
CA PRO A 62 -19.33 8.11 -3.37
C PRO A 62 -19.89 9.43 -3.93
N ALA A 63 -21.05 9.90 -3.46
CA ALA A 63 -21.61 11.18 -3.85
C ALA A 63 -21.06 12.36 -3.02
N SER A 64 -20.32 12.08 -1.94
CA SER A 64 -19.83 13.10 -1.02
C SER A 64 -18.57 13.82 -1.54
N PRO A 65 -18.42 15.13 -1.29
CA PRO A 65 -17.17 15.85 -1.57
C PRO A 65 -15.95 15.26 -0.86
N GLU A 66 -16.14 14.72 0.35
CA GLU A 66 -15.11 14.08 1.16
C GLU A 66 -14.58 12.84 0.46
N PHE A 67 -15.46 12.01 -0.12
CA PHE A 67 -15.06 10.85 -0.91
C PHE A 67 -14.23 11.25 -2.12
N ALA A 68 -14.72 12.20 -2.92
CA ALA A 68 -14.00 12.68 -4.10
C ALA A 68 -12.61 13.23 -3.74
N THR A 69 -12.53 14.02 -2.66
CA THR A 69 -11.26 14.60 -2.18
C THR A 69 -10.30 13.53 -1.68
N TYR A 70 -10.79 12.60 -0.85
CA TYR A 70 -9.97 11.56 -0.24
C TYR A 70 -9.35 10.64 -1.29
N TYR A 71 -10.19 10.06 -2.16
CA TYR A 71 -9.75 9.11 -3.16
C TYR A 71 -8.99 9.77 -4.32
N GLY A 72 -9.29 11.04 -4.64
CA GLY A 72 -8.53 11.82 -5.63
C GLY A 72 -7.09 12.11 -5.20
N ALA A 73 -6.83 12.22 -3.89
CA ALA A 73 -5.50 12.46 -3.35
C ALA A 73 -4.75 11.18 -2.93
N TYR A 74 -5.46 10.05 -2.82
CA TYR A 74 -4.95 8.81 -2.23
C TYR A 74 -3.60 8.37 -2.81
N HIS A 75 -3.56 8.08 -4.12
CA HIS A 75 -2.36 7.52 -4.76
C HIS A 75 -1.22 8.55 -4.86
N GLY A 76 -1.55 9.78 -5.23
CA GLY A 76 -0.53 10.80 -5.52
C GLY A 76 0.06 11.48 -4.28
N THR A 77 -0.69 11.52 -3.17
CA THR A 77 -0.34 12.34 -2.00
C THR A 77 -0.28 11.53 -0.71
N TYR A 78 -1.26 10.67 -0.45
CA TYR A 78 -1.39 10.03 0.86
C TYR A 78 -0.55 8.77 1.01
N GLU A 79 -0.60 7.87 0.04
CA GLU A 79 0.14 6.60 0.08
C GLU A 79 1.68 6.76 0.02
N PRO A 80 2.26 7.60 -0.86
CA PRO A 80 3.70 7.66 -1.06
C PRO A 80 4.54 7.86 0.22
N PRO A 81 4.22 8.81 1.14
CA PRO A 81 5.04 9.00 2.34
C PRO A 81 5.07 7.77 3.26
N PHE A 82 3.99 7.00 3.35
CA PHE A 82 3.97 5.79 4.17
C PHE A 82 4.75 4.65 3.52
N CYS A 83 4.62 4.46 2.20
CA CYS A 83 5.43 3.47 1.50
C CYS A 83 6.92 3.81 1.51
N MET A 84 7.28 5.09 1.42
CA MET A 84 8.68 5.52 1.57
C MET A 84 9.21 5.29 3.00
N ALA A 85 8.38 5.50 4.02
CA ALA A 85 8.74 5.18 5.40
C ALA A 85 8.97 3.67 5.60
N ALA A 86 8.07 2.82 5.06
CA ALA A 86 8.21 1.37 5.08
C ALA A 86 9.47 0.90 4.35
N ALA A 87 9.75 1.47 3.17
CA ALA A 87 10.96 1.19 2.40
C ALA A 87 12.22 1.55 3.20
N ARG A 88 12.25 2.72 3.85
CA ARG A 88 13.37 3.13 4.71
C ARG A 88 13.58 2.16 5.86
N GLN A 89 12.51 1.75 6.55
CA GLN A 89 12.60 0.77 7.63
C GLN A 89 13.15 -0.57 7.13
N PHE A 90 12.70 -1.03 5.96
CA PHE A 90 13.19 -2.25 5.34
C PHE A 90 14.69 -2.19 5.04
N PHE A 91 15.16 -1.14 4.38
CA PHE A 91 16.59 -1.00 4.05
C PHE A 91 17.49 -0.79 5.28
N ASN A 92 16.97 -0.20 6.37
CA ASN A 92 17.74 -0.05 7.61
C ASN A 92 18.08 -1.40 8.27
N GLN A 93 17.41 -2.50 7.93
CA GLN A 93 17.70 -3.84 8.48
C GLN A 93 19.01 -4.44 7.97
N VAL A 94 19.55 -3.91 6.88
CA VAL A 94 20.76 -4.41 6.21
C VAL A 94 21.92 -3.41 6.22
N ARG A 95 21.80 -2.36 7.05
CA ARG A 95 22.79 -1.29 7.18
C ARG A 95 23.86 -1.61 8.22
#